data_AF-A0A2P6WIK3-F1
#
_entry.id   AF-A0A2P6WIK3-F1
#
_cell.length_a   1.000
_cell.length_b   1.000
_cell.length_c   1.000
_cell.angle_alpha   90.00
_cell.angle_beta   90.00
_cell.angle_gamma   90.00
#
_symmetry.space_group_name_H-M   'P 1'
#
loop_
_entity.id
_entity.type
_entity.pdbx_description
1 polymer ?
#
loop_
_entity_poly.entity_id
_entity_poly.type
_entity_poly.pdbx_seq_one_letter_code
_entity_poly.pdbx_strand_id
1 'polypeptide(L)'
;MSGFDVKGENTVKLRRIVVLLCAVLMLSSFTLGKSSSTVLKVKIEATELDKVMLLGKLQSHGEDNGLQFEAVEKDYDYRIVFATGQHMGGSGKNFSVAGADVFDAAGKEIFKFERKHRVTDEGATNAVAKEIIKRLLKWRALSHAN
;
A
#
# COMPACT_ATOMS: atom_id res chain seq x y z
N MET A 1 -35.17 -42.61 57.81
CA MET A 1 -33.75 -42.27 57.67
C MET A 1 -33.55 -41.65 56.30
N SER A 2 -33.00 -40.44 56.30
CA SER A 2 -32.84 -39.51 55.20
C SER A 2 -31.75 -39.92 54.22
N GLY A 3 -31.94 -39.59 52.94
CA GLY A 3 -30.91 -39.75 51.92
C GLY A 3 -31.42 -39.43 50.52
N PHE A 4 -31.88 -38.21 50.27
CA PHE A 4 -32.08 -37.73 48.90
C PHE A 4 -30.84 -36.96 48.45
N ASP A 5 -30.05 -37.67 47.64
CA ASP A 5 -28.94 -37.19 46.84
C ASP A 5 -29.45 -36.20 45.79
N VAL A 6 -29.28 -34.91 46.05
CA VAL A 6 -29.62 -33.84 45.09
C VAL A 6 -28.46 -32.85 45.04
N LYS A 7 -27.25 -33.32 44.70
CA LYS A 7 -26.08 -32.43 44.57
C LYS A 7 -25.33 -32.55 43.23
N GLY A 8 -25.58 -33.61 42.46
CA GLY A 8 -24.80 -33.91 41.24
C GLY A 8 -25.27 -33.25 39.94
N GLU A 9 -26.56 -32.96 39.76
CA GLU A 9 -27.09 -32.65 38.42
C GLU A 9 -27.02 -31.17 38.03
N ASN A 10 -27.16 -30.26 39.01
CA ASN A 10 -27.20 -28.81 38.76
C ASN A 10 -25.80 -28.22 38.49
N THR A 11 -24.75 -28.82 39.05
CA THR A 11 -23.37 -28.35 38.87
C THR A 11 -22.82 -28.68 37.48
N VAL A 12 -23.24 -29.81 36.89
CA VAL A 12 -22.84 -30.23 35.54
C VAL A 12 -23.53 -29.37 34.46
N LYS A 13 -24.82 -29.05 34.65
CA LYS A 13 -25.57 -28.16 33.75
C LYS A 13 -25.01 -26.74 33.77
N LEU A 14 -24.69 -26.21 34.95
CA LEU A 14 -24.08 -24.88 35.10
C LEU A 14 -22.68 -24.81 34.45
N ARG A 15 -21.85 -25.85 34.59
CA ARG A 15 -20.53 -25.93 33.93
C ARG A 15 -20.64 -25.96 32.40
N ARG A 16 -21.61 -26.70 31.84
CA ARG A 16 -21.83 -26.77 30.39
C ARG A 16 -22.31 -25.44 29.80
N ILE A 17 -23.17 -24.71 30.53
CA ILE A 17 -23.65 -23.38 30.12
C ILE A 17 -22.50 -22.35 30.14
N VAL A 18 -21.64 -22.38 31.16
CA VAL A 18 -20.47 -21.48 31.25
C VAL A 18 -19.45 -21.74 30.14
N VAL A 19 -19.19 -23.01 29.79
CA VAL A 19 -18.28 -23.35 28.68
C VAL A 19 -18.85 -22.92 27.32
N LEU A 20 -20.16 -23.05 27.10
CA LEU A 20 -20.81 -22.55 25.89
C LEU A 20 -20.79 -21.02 25.82
N LEU A 21 -20.98 -20.32 26.95
CA LEU A 21 -20.96 -18.85 26.99
C LEU A 21 -19.55 -18.29 26.75
N CYS A 22 -18.50 -18.95 27.27
CA CYS A 22 -17.11 -18.58 27.00
C CYS A 22 -16.70 -18.87 25.54
N ALA A 23 -17.26 -19.89 24.90
CA ALA A 23 -16.99 -20.18 23.49
C ALA A 23 -17.63 -19.16 22.54
N VAL A 24 -18.82 -18.65 22.86
CA VAL A 24 -19.54 -17.66 22.02
C VAL A 24 -18.93 -16.26 22.11
N LEU A 25 -18.30 -15.89 23.24
CA LEU A 25 -17.64 -14.58 23.41
C LEU A 25 -16.27 -14.48 22.73
N MET A 26 -15.70 -15.57 22.24
CA MET A 26 -14.39 -15.58 21.56
C MET A 26 -14.47 -15.41 20.04
N LEU A 27 -15.67 -15.41 19.44
CA LEU A 27 -15.85 -15.20 17.98
C LEU A 27 -16.04 -13.73 17.57
N SER A 28 -16.08 -12.79 18.52
CA SER A 28 -16.52 -11.41 18.27
C SER A 28 -15.45 -10.42 17.82
N SER A 29 -14.17 -10.80 17.73
CA SER A 29 -13.08 -9.79 17.69
C SER A 29 -12.18 -9.81 16.45
N PHE A 30 -12.54 -10.51 15.38
CA PHE A 30 -11.85 -10.37 14.09
C PHE A 30 -12.72 -9.65 13.05
N THR A 31 -13.25 -8.49 13.42
CA THR A 31 -13.45 -7.44 12.41
C THR A 31 -12.09 -6.88 12.05
N LEU A 32 -11.41 -7.56 11.11
CA LEU A 32 -10.25 -7.01 10.42
C LEU A 32 -10.76 -5.81 9.63
N GLY A 33 -10.77 -4.64 10.29
CA GLY A 33 -11.19 -3.39 9.69
C GLY A 33 -10.38 -3.22 8.42
N LYS A 34 -11.05 -3.35 7.26
CA LYS A 34 -10.44 -3.09 5.96
C LYS A 34 -9.92 -1.67 6.04
N SER A 35 -8.60 -1.53 6.18
CA SER A 35 -7.93 -0.23 6.29
C SER A 35 -8.46 0.64 5.16
N SER A 36 -9.07 1.77 5.52
CA SER A 36 -9.63 2.72 4.55
C SER A 36 -8.51 3.14 3.60
N SER A 37 -8.49 2.56 2.40
CA SER A 37 -7.46 2.85 1.42
C SER A 37 -7.73 4.23 0.84
N THR A 38 -6.74 5.12 0.89
CA THR A 38 -6.88 6.43 0.25
C THR A 38 -6.64 6.27 -1.25
N VAL A 39 -7.61 6.67 -2.08
CA VAL A 39 -7.43 6.75 -3.52
C VAL A 39 -6.68 8.05 -3.86
N LEU A 40 -5.59 7.92 -4.60
CA LEU A 40 -4.79 9.02 -5.13
C LEU A 40 -4.93 9.04 -6.65
N LYS A 41 -5.44 10.15 -7.17
CA LYS A 41 -5.57 10.39 -8.60
C LYS A 41 -4.26 10.93 -9.14
N VAL A 42 -3.66 10.21 -10.08
CA VAL A 42 -2.37 10.57 -10.66
C VAL A 42 -2.47 10.74 -12.17
N LYS A 43 -1.93 11.84 -12.67
CA LYS A 43 -1.62 11.97 -14.10
C LYS A 43 -0.21 11.47 -14.34
N ILE A 44 -0.05 10.45 -15.17
CA ILE A 44 1.26 9.90 -15.52
C ILE A 44 1.61 10.31 -16.95
N GLU A 45 2.67 11.10 -17.09
CA GLU A 45 3.24 11.50 -18.36
C GLU A 45 4.50 10.68 -18.61
N ALA A 46 4.36 9.67 -19.45
CA ALA A 46 5.40 8.73 -19.82
C ALA A 46 5.05 8.12 -21.19
N THR A 47 5.91 7.24 -21.71
CA THR A 47 5.50 6.34 -22.80
C THR A 47 4.37 5.42 -22.31
N GLU A 48 3.52 4.91 -23.21
CA GLU A 48 2.41 4.03 -22.82
C GLU A 48 2.90 2.79 -22.03
N LEU A 49 4.01 2.20 -22.47
CA LEU A 49 4.64 1.06 -21.78
C LEU A 49 5.07 1.43 -20.36
N ASP A 50 5.77 2.56 -20.21
CA ASP A 50 6.26 3.04 -18.92
C ASP A 50 5.10 3.43 -17.99
N LYS A 51 4.04 4.03 -18.53
CA LYS A 51 2.82 4.39 -17.79
C LYS A 51 2.16 3.15 -17.19
N VAL A 52 1.91 2.12 -18.00
CA VAL A 52 1.31 0.86 -17.53
C VAL A 52 2.20 0.19 -16.48
N MET A 53 3.52 0.13 -16.73
CA MET A 53 4.46 -0.48 -15.82
C MET A 53 4.53 0.26 -14.48
N LEU A 54 4.64 1.59 -14.51
CA LEU A 54 4.68 2.40 -13.31
C LEU A 54 3.38 2.28 -12.51
N LEU A 55 2.22 2.40 -13.18
CA LEU A 55 0.92 2.30 -12.52
C LEU A 55 0.75 0.94 -11.83
N GLY A 56 1.11 -0.15 -12.50
CA GLY A 56 1.04 -1.49 -11.90
C GLY A 56 1.93 -1.63 -10.65
N LYS A 57 3.15 -1.07 -10.67
CA LYS A 57 4.02 -1.07 -9.48
C LYS A 57 3.50 -0.14 -8.39
N LEU A 58 2.92 1.01 -8.72
CA LEU A 58 2.30 1.92 -7.76
C LEU A 58 1.10 1.27 -7.07
N GLN A 59 0.24 0.58 -7.81
CA GLN A 59 -0.90 -0.15 -7.25
C GLN A 59 -0.42 -1.27 -6.32
N SER A 60 0.50 -2.12 -6.79
CA SER A 60 1.03 -3.24 -5.99
C SER A 60 1.68 -2.80 -4.67
N HIS A 61 2.53 -1.75 -4.68
CA HIS A 61 3.17 -1.27 -3.45
C HIS A 61 2.28 -0.31 -2.66
N GLY A 62 1.27 0.28 -3.30
CA GLY A 62 0.31 1.19 -2.67
C GLY A 62 -0.59 0.47 -1.68
N GLU A 63 -1.06 -0.73 -2.05
CA GLU A 63 -1.92 -1.56 -1.19
C GLU A 63 -1.29 -1.83 0.17
N ASP A 64 0.01 -2.19 0.20
CA ASP A 64 0.80 -2.40 1.42
C ASP A 64 0.88 -1.15 2.32
N ASN A 65 0.64 0.04 1.75
CA ASN A 65 0.72 1.33 2.42
C ASN A 65 -0.66 2.02 2.58
N GLY A 66 -1.76 1.31 2.33
CA GLY A 66 -3.12 1.86 2.42
C GLY A 66 -3.42 2.94 1.37
N LEU A 67 -2.76 2.87 0.21
CA LEU A 67 -2.96 3.75 -0.93
C LEU A 67 -3.49 2.96 -2.13
N GLN A 68 -4.39 3.57 -2.89
CA GLN A 68 -4.76 3.13 -4.22
C GLN A 68 -4.39 4.21 -5.22
N PHE A 69 -3.86 3.81 -6.37
CA PHE A 69 -3.49 4.74 -7.43
C PHE A 69 -4.44 4.59 -8.61
N GLU A 70 -5.07 5.69 -8.99
CA GLU A 70 -5.96 5.80 -10.13
C GLU A 70 -5.34 6.73 -11.17
N ALA A 71 -5.07 6.21 -12.37
CA ALA A 71 -4.55 7.03 -13.45
C ALA A 71 -5.67 7.85 -14.09
N VAL A 72 -5.53 9.18 -14.11
CA VAL A 72 -6.51 10.11 -14.69
C VAL A 72 -5.81 11.18 -15.52
N GLU A 73 -6.51 11.75 -16.50
CA GLU A 73 -5.96 12.82 -17.35
C GLU A 73 -6.27 14.24 -16.83
N LYS A 74 -7.32 14.37 -16.03
CA LYS A 74 -7.82 15.63 -15.44
C LYS A 74 -8.18 15.41 -13.97
N ASP A 75 -8.26 16.50 -13.22
CA ASP A 75 -8.64 16.51 -11.80
C ASP A 75 -7.79 15.53 -10.96
N TYR A 76 -6.49 15.48 -11.25
CA TYR A 76 -5.50 14.69 -10.53
C TYR A 76 -4.99 15.42 -9.29
N ASP A 77 -4.64 14.65 -8.26
CA ASP A 77 -3.96 15.15 -7.06
C ASP A 77 -2.48 15.41 -7.34
N TYR A 78 -1.86 14.56 -8.16
CA TYR A 78 -0.45 14.63 -8.50
C TYR A 78 -0.21 14.37 -9.98
N ARG A 79 0.78 15.07 -10.54
CA ARG A 79 1.33 14.79 -11.87
C ARG A 79 2.71 14.15 -11.72
N ILE A 80 2.93 13.04 -12.41
CA ILE A 80 4.18 12.29 -12.40
C ILE A 80 4.71 12.27 -13.83
N VAL A 81 5.85 12.91 -14.05
CA VAL A 81 6.63 12.77 -15.28
C VAL A 81 7.61 11.64 -15.07
N PHE A 82 7.53 10.60 -15.89
CA PHE A 82 8.30 9.37 -15.69
C PHE A 82 8.95 8.90 -16.99
N ALA A 83 10.19 8.42 -16.87
CA ALA A 83 10.91 7.83 -17.99
C ALA A 83 11.83 6.71 -17.51
N THR A 84 11.96 5.67 -18.32
CA THR A 84 12.98 4.64 -18.22
C THR A 84 13.98 4.77 -19.35
N GLY A 85 15.18 4.19 -19.18
CA GLY A 85 16.19 4.14 -20.21
C GLY A 85 17.35 3.25 -19.84
N GLN A 86 18.15 2.90 -20.84
CA GLN A 86 19.36 2.11 -20.65
C GLN A 86 20.60 2.99 -20.80
N HIS A 87 21.59 2.75 -19.95
CA HIS A 87 22.90 3.36 -20.02
C HIS A 87 23.97 2.28 -20.15
N MET A 88 24.90 2.48 -21.08
CA MET A 88 26.06 1.62 -21.24
C MET A 88 27.14 2.05 -20.24
N GLY A 89 27.47 1.17 -19.30
CA GLY A 89 28.54 1.41 -18.33
C GLY A 89 29.92 1.27 -18.97
N GLY A 90 30.94 1.89 -18.36
CA GLY A 90 32.33 1.85 -18.86
C GLY A 90 32.96 0.45 -18.91
N SER A 91 32.31 -0.58 -18.37
CA SER A 91 32.69 -1.99 -18.45
C SER A 91 31.96 -2.78 -19.55
N GLY A 92 31.22 -2.10 -20.44
CA GLY A 92 30.43 -2.73 -21.51
C GLY A 92 29.14 -3.41 -21.04
N LYS A 93 28.77 -3.25 -19.75
CA LYS A 93 27.50 -3.76 -19.20
C LYS A 93 26.41 -2.70 -19.34
N ASN A 94 25.25 -3.09 -19.84
CA ASN A 94 24.06 -2.24 -19.86
C ASN A 94 23.38 -2.24 -18.49
N PHE A 95 22.99 -1.06 -18.01
CA PHE A 95 22.19 -0.89 -16.82
C PHE A 95 20.97 -0.03 -17.12
N SER A 96 19.85 -0.38 -16.51
CA SER A 96 18.63 0.39 -16.55
C SER A 96 18.65 1.53 -15.53
N VAL A 97 18.06 2.64 -15.96
CA VAL A 97 17.88 3.88 -15.22
C VAL A 97 16.41 4.26 -15.33
N ALA A 98 15.82 4.76 -14.24
CA ALA A 98 14.48 5.33 -14.26
C ALA A 98 14.42 6.58 -13.40
N GLY A 99 13.71 7.60 -13.87
CA GLY A 99 13.56 8.90 -13.21
C GLY A 99 12.11 9.29 -13.06
N ALA A 100 11.81 10.06 -12.02
CA ALA A 100 10.49 10.64 -11.79
C ALA A 100 10.59 12.06 -11.24
N ASP A 101 9.78 12.93 -11.84
CA ASP A 101 9.52 14.29 -11.36
C ASP A 101 8.04 14.34 -10.95
N VAL A 102 7.76 14.72 -9.70
CA VAL A 102 6.41 14.70 -9.13
C VAL A 102 5.98 16.10 -8.73
N PHE A 103 4.81 16.50 -9.22
CA PHE A 103 4.21 17.81 -9.04
C PHE A 103 2.85 17.68 -8.34
N ASP A 104 2.44 18.72 -7.62
CA ASP A 104 1.07 18.83 -7.12
C ASP A 104 0.08 19.26 -8.22
N ALA A 105 -1.21 19.32 -7.89
CA ALA A 105 -2.26 19.76 -8.81
C ALA A 105 -2.09 21.22 -9.30
N ALA A 106 -1.37 22.07 -8.56
CA ALA A 106 -1.05 23.43 -8.96
C ALA A 106 0.18 23.52 -9.89
N GLY A 107 0.83 22.39 -10.15
CA GLY A 107 2.02 22.30 -10.99
C GLY A 107 3.33 22.65 -10.25
N LYS A 108 3.31 22.74 -8.92
CA LYS A 108 4.52 22.95 -8.12
C LYS A 108 5.26 21.62 -7.97
N GLU A 109 6.55 21.62 -8.26
CA GLU A 109 7.41 20.45 -8.03
C GLU A 109 7.47 20.15 -6.52
N ILE A 110 7.15 18.90 -6.16
CA ILE A 110 7.24 18.40 -4.79
C ILE A 110 8.60 17.71 -4.60
N PHE A 111 8.98 16.86 -5.55
CA PHE A 111 10.29 16.22 -5.56
C PHE A 111 10.64 15.63 -6.92
N LYS A 112 11.95 15.50 -7.14
CA LYS A 112 12.57 14.84 -8.29
C LYS A 112 13.62 13.84 -7.84
N PHE A 113 13.76 12.73 -8.56
CA PHE A 113 14.84 11.77 -8.32
C PHE A 113 15.05 10.80 -9.49
N GLU A 114 16.16 10.06 -9.41
CA GLU A 114 16.50 9.01 -10.35
C GLU A 114 17.04 7.77 -9.63
N ARG A 115 16.82 6.60 -10.23
CA ARG A 115 17.32 5.30 -9.78
C ARG A 115 18.18 4.69 -10.88
N LYS A 116 19.50 4.61 -10.62
CA LYS A 116 20.51 4.05 -11.53
C LYS A 116 20.90 2.62 -11.15
N HIS A 117 21.70 1.99 -12.02
CA HIS A 117 22.38 0.71 -11.81
C HIS A 117 21.45 -0.48 -11.56
N ARG A 118 20.32 -0.52 -12.28
CA ARG A 118 19.42 -1.67 -12.26
C ARG A 118 19.71 -2.59 -13.43
N VAL A 119 19.41 -3.87 -13.25
CA VAL A 119 19.62 -4.88 -14.31
C VAL A 119 18.54 -4.79 -15.38
N THR A 120 17.32 -4.40 -14.99
CA THR A 120 16.15 -4.33 -15.89
C THR A 120 15.36 -3.05 -15.67
N ASP A 121 14.62 -2.63 -16.71
CA ASP A 121 13.74 -1.46 -16.65
C ASP A 121 12.63 -1.69 -15.62
N GLU A 122 12.10 -2.92 -15.52
CA GLU A 122 11.15 -3.29 -14.47
C GLU A 122 11.73 -3.10 -13.06
N GLY A 123 13.00 -3.48 -12.84
CA GLY A 123 13.68 -3.28 -11.57
C GLY A 123 13.89 -1.81 -11.23
N ALA A 124 14.14 -0.97 -12.25
CA ALA A 124 14.23 0.47 -12.12
C ALA A 124 12.88 1.10 -11.78
N THR A 125 11.83 0.77 -12.55
CA THR A 125 10.46 1.22 -12.30
C THR A 125 9.96 0.81 -10.91
N ASN A 126 10.25 -0.41 -10.48
CA ASN A 126 9.92 -0.90 -9.13
C ASN A 126 10.58 -0.06 -8.04
N ALA A 127 11.86 0.31 -8.22
CA ALA A 127 12.57 1.16 -7.27
C ALA A 127 12.04 2.60 -7.26
N VAL A 128 11.60 3.10 -8.42
CA VAL A 128 10.96 4.42 -8.54
C VAL A 128 9.61 4.43 -7.85
N ALA A 129 8.73 3.45 -8.11
CA ALA A 129 7.40 3.38 -7.50
C ALA A 129 7.45 3.39 -5.96
N LYS A 130 8.35 2.59 -5.36
CA LYS A 130 8.55 2.58 -3.90
C LYS A 130 8.99 3.94 -3.35
N GLU A 131 9.87 4.64 -4.07
CA GLU A 131 10.36 5.95 -3.66
C GLU A 131 9.29 7.04 -3.80
N ILE A 132 8.45 6.99 -4.84
CA ILE A 132 7.28 7.87 -4.99
C ILE A 132 6.35 7.71 -3.78
N ILE A 133 5.93 6.47 -3.47
CA ILE A 133 5.03 6.19 -2.34
C ILE A 133 5.62 6.71 -1.03
N LYS A 134 6.89 6.38 -0.75
CA LYS A 134 7.59 6.82 0.46
C LYS A 134 7.60 8.35 0.59
N ARG A 135 7.91 9.06 -0.49
CA ARG A 135 8.00 10.53 -0.48
C ARG A 135 6.62 11.19 -0.41
N LEU A 136 5.61 10.64 -1.08
CA LEU A 136 4.23 11.12 -0.98
C LEU A 136 3.68 10.98 0.43
N LEU A 137 3.88 9.83 1.08
CA LEU A 137 3.46 9.64 2.47
C LEU A 137 4.11 10.66 3.40
N LYS A 138 5.43 10.88 3.25
CA LYS A 138 6.15 11.89 4.02
C LYS A 138 5.62 13.30 3.74
N TRP A 139 5.42 13.66 2.48
CA TRP A 139 4.91 14.97 2.07
C TRP A 139 3.52 15.24 2.66
N ARG A 140 2.61 14.27 2.53
CA ARG A 140 1.24 14.37 3.05
C ARG A 140 1.21 14.52 4.57
N ALA A 141 2.05 13.80 5.29
CA ALA A 141 2.17 13.95 6.74
C ALA A 141 2.62 15.37 7.14
N LEU A 142 3.51 15.99 6.36
CA LEU A 142 3.99 17.35 6.60
C LEU A 142 2.97 18.41 6.20
N SER A 143 2.22 18.21 5.11
CA SER A 143 1.24 19.18 4.63
C SER A 143 -0.01 19.27 5.52
N HIS A 144 -0.36 18.20 6.23
CA HIS A 144 -1.47 18.19 7.19
C HIS A 144 -1.10 18.70 8.60
N ALA A 145 0.17 19.00 8.85
CA ALA A 145 0.64 19.52 10.13
C ALA A 145 0.62 21.06 10.21
N ASN A 146 0.27 21.75 9.13
CA ASN A 146 0.15 23.21 9.00
C ASN A 146 -1.28 23.59 8.64
#